data_AF-A0A7C3T9U7-F1
#
_entry.id   AF-A0A7C3T9U7-F1
#
_cell.length_a   1.000
_cell.length_b   1.000
_cell.length_c   1.000
_cell.angle_alpha   90.00
_cell.angle_beta   90.00
_cell.angle_gamma   90.00
#
_symmetry.space_group_name_H-M   'P 1'
#
loop_
_entity.id
_entity.type
_entity.pdbx_description
1 polymer ?
#
loop_
_entity_poly.entity_id
_entity_poly.type
_entity_poly.pdbx_seq_one_letter_code
_entity_poly.pdbx_strand_id
1 'polypeptide(L)'
;MQVTPGTYEVRVTMPGYLYATKNISVSEGQTKDLGSITLLGGDANNDNVVNIFDLTIVGVAYGTSPPSDPRADINNDNIVNILDLVLVGGNYDKRAPRPWP
;
A
#
# COMPACT_ATOMS: atom_id res chain seq x y z
N MET A 1 13.35 -6.07 16.71
CA MET A 1 14.41 -5.10 16.32
C MET A 1 14.69 -4.21 17.52
N GLN A 2 15.94 -3.82 17.76
CA GLN A 2 16.30 -2.84 18.80
C GLN A 2 16.77 -1.55 18.12
N VAL A 3 16.46 -0.41 18.73
CA VAL A 3 16.85 0.94 18.26
C VAL A 3 17.33 1.76 19.44
N THR A 4 18.14 2.79 19.19
CA THR A 4 18.55 3.72 20.25
C THR A 4 17.34 4.49 20.81
N PRO A 5 17.39 5.00 22.05
CA PRO A 5 16.36 5.91 22.52
C PRO A 5 16.27 7.16 21.62
N GLY A 6 15.05 7.59 21.29
CA GLY A 6 14.84 8.72 20.38
C GLY A 6 13.46 8.77 19.76
N THR A 7 13.27 9.74 18.87
CA THR A 7 12.06 9.89 18.05
C THR A 7 12.31 9.40 16.63
N TYR A 8 11.37 8.61 16.12
CA TYR A 8 11.44 7.94 14.83
C TYR A 8 10.15 8.17 14.05
N GLU A 9 10.28 8.39 12.73
CA GLU A 9 9.19 8.15 11.79
C GLU A 9 9.29 6.71 11.29
N VAL A 10 8.27 5.91 11.60
CA VAL A 10 8.15 4.55 11.11
C VAL A 10 7.35 4.57 9.82
N ARG A 11 7.89 4.00 8.75
CA ARG A 11 7.22 3.84 7.45
C ARG A 11 6.93 2.36 7.17
N VAL A 12 5.70 2.05 6.77
CA VAL A 12 5.29 0.70 6.34
C VAL A 12 4.88 0.76 4.87
N THR A 13 5.46 -0.11 4.05
CA THR A 13 5.30 -0.14 2.59
C THR A 13 4.92 -1.53 2.11
N MET A 14 4.13 -1.61 1.04
CA MET A 14 3.89 -2.82 0.27
C MET A 14 3.70 -2.43 -1.21
N PRO A 15 4.34 -3.11 -2.18
CA PRO A 15 4.13 -2.80 -3.60
C PRO A 15 2.64 -2.89 -3.98
N GLY A 16 2.15 -1.95 -4.78
CA GLY A 16 0.72 -1.85 -5.14
C GLY A 16 -0.14 -1.06 -4.13
N TYR A 17 0.44 -0.61 -3.01
CA TYR A 17 -0.29 -0.01 -1.90
C TYR A 17 0.35 1.29 -1.41
N LEU A 18 -0.48 2.26 -1.04
CA LEU A 18 -0.05 3.52 -0.44
C LEU A 18 0.59 3.28 0.94
N TYR A 19 1.82 3.73 1.10
CA TYR A 19 2.55 3.59 2.36
C TYR A 19 1.94 4.45 3.49
N ALA A 20 2.14 4.00 4.73
CA ALA A 20 1.71 4.71 5.93
C ALA A 20 2.89 5.09 6.81
N THR A 21 2.75 6.19 7.58
CA THR A 21 3.76 6.64 8.54
C THR A 21 3.20 6.86 9.95
N LYS A 22 4.03 6.60 10.97
CA LYS A 22 3.75 6.86 12.39
C LYS A 22 4.98 7.46 13.07
N ASN A 23 4.79 8.58 13.77
CA ASN A 23 5.83 9.12 14.64
C ASN A 23 5.78 8.45 16.01
N ILE A 24 6.93 7.97 16.49
CA ILE A 24 7.07 7.34 17.80
C ILE A 24 8.26 7.92 18.55
N SER A 25 8.16 7.94 19.88
CA SER A 25 9.31 8.07 20.77
C SER A 25 9.51 6.77 21.53
N VAL A 26 10.77 6.35 21.63
CA VAL A 26 11.21 5.13 22.32
C VAL A 26 12.25 5.50 23.37
N SER A 27 12.07 5.01 24.60
CA SER A 27 13.04 5.14 25.69
C SER A 27 13.92 3.89 25.82
N GLU A 28 15.02 3.98 26.55
CA GLU A 28 15.90 2.83 26.79
C GLU A 28 15.14 1.65 27.43
N GLY A 29 15.35 0.45 26.90
CA GLY A 29 14.68 -0.77 27.35
C GLY A 29 13.17 -0.85 27.03
N GLN A 30 12.58 0.16 26.39
CA GLN A 30 11.16 0.16 26.06
C GLN A 30 10.87 -0.76 24.87
N THR A 31 9.83 -1.58 25.00
CA THR A 31 9.15 -2.21 23.87
C THR A 31 7.90 -1.41 23.54
N LYS A 32 7.71 -1.05 22.27
CA LYS A 32 6.57 -0.26 21.81
C LYS A 32 5.78 -1.04 20.78
N ASP A 33 4.52 -1.33 21.10
CA ASP A 33 3.54 -1.83 20.14
C ASP A 33 3.04 -0.65 19.30
N LEU A 34 3.10 -0.80 17.98
CA LEU A 34 2.67 0.22 17.02
C LEU A 34 1.20 0.05 16.63
N GLY A 35 0.58 -1.09 17.00
CA GLY A 35 -0.74 -1.51 16.55
C GLY A 35 -0.72 -2.11 15.16
N SER A 36 -1.89 -2.27 14.57
CA SER A 36 -2.07 -2.66 13.17
C SER A 36 -2.41 -1.45 12.30
N ILE A 37 -2.14 -1.57 11.01
CA ILE A 37 -2.53 -0.60 9.99
C ILE A 37 -3.02 -1.33 8.74
N THR A 38 -4.03 -0.76 8.09
CA THR A 38 -4.45 -1.18 6.75
C THR A 38 -3.81 -0.25 5.73
N LEU A 39 -2.97 -0.79 4.85
CA LEU A 39 -2.50 -0.05 3.67
C LEU A 39 -3.59 -0.06 2.60
N LEU A 40 -3.73 1.04 1.86
CA LEU A 40 -4.73 1.17 0.82
C LEU A 40 -4.14 0.75 -0.52
N GLY A 41 -4.69 -0.31 -1.12
CA GLY A 41 -4.26 -0.83 -2.42
C GLY A 41 -4.75 0.02 -3.58
N GLY A 42 -4.15 -0.20 -4.75
CA GLY A 42 -4.52 0.46 -6.01
C GLY A 42 -3.44 1.38 -6.58
N ASP A 43 -2.25 1.43 -5.99
CA ASP A 43 -1.07 2.17 -6.48
C ASP A 43 -0.21 1.21 -7.33
N ALA A 44 -0.77 0.75 -8.44
CA ALA A 44 -0.18 -0.27 -9.30
C ALA A 44 1.18 0.15 -9.89
N ASN A 45 1.36 1.45 -10.16
CA ASN A 45 2.63 1.98 -10.68
C ASN A 45 3.65 2.34 -9.58
N ASN A 46 3.27 2.28 -8.30
CA ASN A 46 4.08 2.64 -7.13
C ASN A 46 4.55 4.11 -7.12
N ASP A 47 3.77 5.03 -7.67
CA ASP A 47 4.06 6.47 -7.67
C ASP A 47 3.55 7.20 -6.42
N ASN A 48 2.89 6.47 -5.51
CA ASN A 48 2.30 6.95 -4.26
C ASN A 48 1.01 7.75 -4.43
N VAL A 49 0.35 7.67 -5.59
CA VAL A 49 -0.91 8.34 -5.90
C VAL A 49 -1.82 7.38 -6.66
N VAL A 50 -2.94 6.97 -6.06
CA VAL A 50 -3.93 6.15 -6.78
C VAL A 50 -4.70 7.01 -7.78
N ASN A 51 -4.49 6.80 -9.07
CA ASN A 51 -5.07 7.60 -10.14
C ASN A 51 -5.35 6.80 -11.43
N ILE A 52 -5.62 7.52 -12.52
CA ILE A 52 -5.93 6.92 -13.83
C ILE A 52 -4.80 6.06 -14.40
N PHE A 53 -3.54 6.33 -14.07
CA PHE A 53 -2.40 5.55 -14.52
C PHE A 53 -2.40 4.15 -13.89
N ASP A 54 -2.82 4.01 -12.63
CA ASP A 54 -3.00 2.71 -11.99
C ASP A 54 -4.18 1.95 -12.59
N LEU A 55 -5.29 2.66 -12.79
CA LEU A 55 -6.47 2.09 -13.43
C LEU A 55 -6.15 1.58 -14.84
N THR A 56 -5.26 2.27 -15.56
CA THR A 56 -4.81 1.84 -16.89
C THR A 56 -4.02 0.54 -16.84
N ILE A 57 -3.15 0.35 -15.83
CA ILE A 57 -2.41 -0.91 -15.65
C ILE A 57 -3.38 -2.08 -15.42
N VAL A 58 -4.34 -1.93 -14.50
CA VAL A 58 -5.33 -2.97 -14.22
C VAL A 58 -6.24 -3.20 -15.43
N GLY A 59 -6.70 -2.13 -16.09
CA GLY A 59 -7.59 -2.19 -17.23
C GLY A 59 -6.98 -2.90 -18.45
N VAL A 60 -5.69 -2.69 -18.72
CA VAL A 60 -4.98 -3.37 -19.83
C VAL A 60 -4.86 -4.88 -19.59
N ALA A 61 -4.67 -5.30 -18.34
CA ALA A 61 -4.51 -6.71 -17.98
C ALA A 61 -5.84 -7.40 -17.61
N TYR A 62 -6.98 -6.71 -17.68
CA TYR A 62 -8.26 -7.22 -17.22
C TYR A 62 -8.66 -8.55 -17.90
N GLY A 63 -9.10 -9.51 -17.10
CA GLY A 63 -9.51 -10.84 -17.54
C GLY A 63 -8.38 -11.84 -17.72
N THR A 64 -7.14 -11.48 -17.37
CA THR A 64 -5.99 -12.39 -17.47
C THR A 64 -5.81 -13.24 -16.21
N SER A 65 -5.48 -14.53 -16.41
CA SER A 65 -5.04 -15.47 -15.37
C SER A 65 -4.12 -16.52 -16.02
N PRO A 66 -2.80 -16.55 -15.72
CA PRO A 66 -2.12 -15.63 -14.79
C PRO A 66 -2.11 -14.17 -15.30
N PRO A 67 -1.86 -13.19 -14.43
CA PRO A 67 -1.79 -11.77 -14.81
C PRO A 67 -0.78 -11.52 -15.93
N SER A 68 -1.21 -10.84 -17.00
CA SER A 68 -0.31 -10.41 -18.08
C SER A 68 0.68 -9.32 -17.64
N ASP A 69 0.28 -8.51 -16.65
CA ASP A 69 1.15 -7.61 -15.90
C ASP A 69 0.96 -7.94 -14.39
N PRO A 70 2.00 -8.40 -13.68
CA PRO A 70 1.89 -8.72 -12.25
C PRO A 70 1.44 -7.55 -11.38
N ARG A 71 1.62 -6.31 -11.82
CA ARG A 71 1.19 -5.12 -11.08
C ARG A 71 -0.33 -4.92 -11.09
N ALA A 72 -1.03 -5.57 -12.02
CA ALA A 72 -2.48 -5.43 -12.18
C ALA A 72 -3.30 -6.28 -11.20
N ASP A 73 -2.68 -7.33 -10.64
CA ASP A 73 -3.26 -8.20 -9.63
C ASP A 73 -2.96 -7.62 -8.24
N ILE A 74 -3.78 -6.67 -7.82
CA ILE A 74 -3.56 -5.89 -6.60
C ILE A 74 -3.85 -6.75 -5.37
N ASN A 75 -4.87 -7.62 -5.44
CA ASN A 75 -5.25 -8.49 -4.32
C ASN A 75 -4.42 -9.78 -4.24
N ASN A 76 -3.54 -10.04 -5.22
CA ASN A 76 -2.67 -11.22 -5.33
C ASN A 76 -3.46 -12.55 -5.39
N ASP A 77 -4.61 -12.57 -6.04
CA ASP A 77 -5.43 -13.78 -6.22
C ASP A 77 -5.15 -14.54 -7.54
N ASN A 78 -4.17 -14.06 -8.32
CA ASN A 78 -3.73 -14.60 -9.62
C ASN A 78 -4.78 -14.45 -10.74
N ILE A 79 -5.76 -13.56 -10.59
CA ILE A 79 -6.79 -13.27 -11.59
C ILE A 79 -7.05 -11.75 -11.63
N VAL A 80 -6.66 -11.08 -12.72
CA VAL A 80 -6.97 -9.64 -12.86
C VAL A 80 -8.46 -9.48 -13.20
N ASN A 81 -9.25 -8.97 -12.27
CA ASN A 81 -10.70 -8.89 -12.42
C ASN A 81 -11.29 -7.63 -11.75
N ILE A 82 -12.61 -7.60 -11.55
CA ILE A 82 -13.31 -6.46 -10.97
C ILE A 82 -12.85 -6.14 -9.54
N LEU A 83 -12.35 -7.12 -8.78
CA LEU A 83 -11.85 -6.92 -7.43
C LEU A 83 -10.60 -6.02 -7.41
N ASP A 84 -9.71 -6.12 -8.40
CA ASP A 84 -8.56 -5.23 -8.55
C ASP A 84 -8.98 -3.81 -8.92
N LEU A 85 -9.94 -3.70 -9.85
CA LEU A 85 -10.52 -2.40 -10.22
C LEU A 85 -11.22 -1.72 -9.03
N VAL A 86 -11.88 -2.49 -8.15
CA VAL A 86 -12.49 -1.98 -6.92
C VAL A 86 -11.44 -1.43 -5.95
N LEU A 87 -10.23 -2.01 -5.89
CA LEU A 87 -9.15 -1.48 -5.05
C LEU A 87 -8.64 -0.14 -5.57
N VAL A 88 -8.46 0.01 -6.89
CA VAL A 88 -8.10 1.30 -7.51
C VAL A 88 -9.23 2.32 -7.33
N GLY A 89 -10.45 1.98 -7.74
CA GLY A 89 -11.60 2.88 -7.70
C GLY A 89 -12.00 3.30 -6.29
N GLY A 90 -11.96 2.37 -5.32
CA GLY A 90 -12.27 2.65 -3.91
C GLY A 90 -11.24 3.57 -3.23
N ASN A 91 -10.03 3.64 -3.77
CA ASN A 91 -8.94 4.46 -3.25
C ASN A 91 -8.52 5.61 -4.17
N TYR A 92 -9.30 5.92 -5.21
CA TYR A 92 -8.99 6.96 -6.19
C TYR A 92 -8.70 8.33 -5.53
N ASP A 93 -7.74 9.07 -6.07
CA ASP A 93 -7.19 10.35 -5.59
C ASP A 93 -6.51 10.31 -4.21
N LYS A 94 -6.42 9.15 -3.55
CA LYS A 94 -5.65 9.02 -2.32
C LYS A 94 -4.16 8.98 -2.62
N ARG A 95 -3.39 9.50 -1.66
CA ARG A 95 -1.93 9.62 -1.73
C ARG A 95 -1.29 9.15 -0.45
N ALA A 96 -0.06 8.69 -0.55
CA ALA A 96 0.79 8.48 0.61
C ALA A 96 1.56 9.78 0.96
N PRO A 97 2.01 9.95 2.21
CA PRO A 97 1.82 9.05 3.36
C PRO A 97 0.36 8.99 3.83
N ARG A 98 -0.10 7.80 4.21
CA ARG A 98 -1.32 7.63 5.00
C ARG A 98 -0.98 7.74 6.50
N PRO A 99 -1.76 8.46 7.30
CA PRO A 99 -1.54 8.48 8.74
C PRO A 99 -1.81 7.08 9.31
N TRP A 100 -0.89 6.59 10.13
CA TRP A 100 -1.08 5.39 10.94
C TRP A 100 -1.56 5.80 12.35
N PRO A 101 -2.86 5.63 12.68
CA PRO A 101 -3.41 5.96 13.98
C PRO A 101 -2.77 5.17 15.13
#